data_AF-A0A969DRL4-F1
#
_entry.id   AF-A0A969DRL4-F1
#
_cell.length_a   1.000
_cell.length_b   1.000
_cell.length_c   1.000
_cell.angle_alpha   90.00
_cell.angle_beta   90.00
_cell.angle_gamma   90.00
#
_symmetry.space_group_name_H-M   'P 1'
#
loop_
_entity.id
_entity.type
_entity.pdbx_description
1 polymer ?
#
loop_
_entity_poly.entity_id
_entity_poly.type
_entity_poly.pdbx_seq_one_letter_code
_entity_poly.pdbx_strand_id
1 'polypeptide(L)'
;MHSVLVLARKEFRQMFLSPIAYAFLFVFVLFVTFMFFRTFFLYQVVSLNQFFEWFPLAYTIVIPGITMRTWAEERNQGTIEFLLTSPIETWQIVLAKFLSGLGLVALCLLLTIGVPLTVAGYGDLDPGPVWGGYLGALLMGGTCLAIGMFFSAFTRDQIVAFLLGVTVLLALVLLGFKLIQDEFAPAAPPAHSHVSSVPPRTSSRSGGASWTSATSGTSWG
;
A
#
# COMPACT_ATOMS: atom_id res chain seq x y z
N MET A 1 11.66 -1.30 -28.51
CA MET A 1 10.59 -0.96 -27.54
C MET A 1 9.19 -1.32 -28.01
N HIS A 2 8.85 -1.13 -29.30
CA HIS A 2 7.52 -1.48 -29.82
C HIS A 2 7.15 -2.96 -29.62
N SER A 3 8.11 -3.88 -29.77
CA SER A 3 7.89 -5.33 -29.57
C SER A 3 7.47 -5.70 -28.15
N VAL A 4 8.02 -5.03 -27.13
CA VAL A 4 7.68 -5.26 -25.71
C VAL A 4 6.25 -4.82 -25.42
N LEU A 5 5.85 -3.65 -25.90
CA LEU A 5 4.49 -3.13 -25.75
C LEU A 5 3.44 -3.99 -26.47
N VAL A 6 3.76 -4.47 -27.68
CA VAL A 6 2.88 -5.38 -28.42
C VAL A 6 2.71 -6.70 -27.68
N LEU A 7 3.80 -7.26 -27.15
CA LEU A 7 3.75 -8.48 -26.36
C LEU A 7 2.99 -8.27 -25.05
N ALA A 8 3.27 -7.19 -24.31
CA ALA A 8 2.57 -6.85 -23.07
C ALA A 8 1.06 -6.68 -23.30
N ARG A 9 0.66 -6.03 -24.41
CA ARG A 9 -0.76 -5.87 -24.77
C ARG A 9 -1.42 -7.20 -25.12
N LYS A 10 -0.70 -8.10 -25.80
CA LYS A 10 -1.17 -9.45 -26.10
C LYS A 10 -1.38 -10.25 -24.80
N GLU A 11 -0.39 -10.27 -23.93
CA GLU A 11 -0.44 -10.95 -22.62
C GLU A 11 -1.59 -10.39 -21.77
N PHE A 12 -1.74 -9.06 -21.72
CA PHE A 12 -2.80 -8.41 -20.96
C PHE A 12 -4.17 -8.83 -21.47
N ARG A 13 -4.38 -8.85 -22.78
CA ARG A 13 -5.64 -9.32 -23.37
C ARG A 13 -5.89 -10.80 -23.08
N GLN A 14 -4.84 -11.63 -23.08
CA GLN A 14 -4.94 -13.04 -22.73
C GLN A 14 -5.33 -13.25 -21.25
N MET A 15 -4.84 -12.41 -20.35
CA MET A 15 -5.26 -12.41 -18.95
C MET A 15 -6.74 -12.06 -18.79
N PHE A 16 -7.24 -11.07 -19.53
CA PHE A 16 -8.68 -10.72 -19.53
C PHE A 16 -9.56 -11.75 -20.20
N LEU A 17 -9.05 -12.58 -21.11
CA LEU A 17 -9.86 -13.66 -21.69
C LEU A 17 -10.06 -14.82 -20.69
N SER A 18 -9.24 -14.87 -19.63
CA SER A 18 -9.34 -15.90 -18.61
C SER A 18 -10.41 -15.56 -17.55
N PRO A 19 -11.41 -16.44 -17.31
CA PRO A 19 -12.39 -16.27 -16.24
C PRO A 19 -11.77 -16.12 -14.85
N ILE A 20 -10.58 -16.69 -14.64
CA ILE A 20 -9.88 -16.70 -13.35
C ILE A 20 -9.39 -15.31 -12.96
N ALA A 21 -8.93 -14.49 -13.92
CA ALA A 21 -8.46 -13.14 -13.65
C ALA A 21 -9.61 -12.27 -13.08
N TYR A 22 -10.82 -12.43 -13.62
CA TYR A 22 -12.01 -11.76 -13.09
C TYR A 22 -12.38 -12.23 -11.69
N ALA A 23 -12.23 -13.52 -11.39
CA ALA A 23 -12.47 -14.04 -10.05
C ALA A 23 -11.54 -13.37 -9.01
N PHE A 24 -10.24 -13.26 -9.31
CA PHE A 24 -9.29 -12.58 -8.42
C PHE A 24 -9.54 -11.07 -8.30
N LEU A 25 -9.89 -10.40 -9.40
CA LEU A 25 -10.31 -8.99 -9.39
C LEU A 25 -11.52 -8.78 -8.47
N PHE A 26 -12.54 -9.63 -8.62
CA PHE A 26 -13.75 -9.57 -7.82
C PHE A 26 -13.46 -9.82 -6.34
N VAL A 27 -12.69 -10.86 -6.01
CA VAL A 27 -12.30 -11.17 -4.63
C VAL A 27 -11.49 -10.02 -4.02
N PHE A 28 -10.56 -9.43 -4.76
CA PHE A 28 -9.76 -8.28 -4.28
C PHE A 28 -10.66 -7.11 -3.90
N VAL A 29 -11.52 -6.67 -4.83
CA VAL A 29 -12.38 -5.49 -4.64
C VAL A 29 -13.39 -5.76 -3.53
N LEU A 30 -14.00 -6.95 -3.52
CA LEU A 30 -14.95 -7.34 -2.48
C LEU A 30 -14.28 -7.37 -1.11
N PHE A 31 -13.09 -7.97 -1.00
CA PHE A 31 -12.37 -8.07 0.26
C PHE A 31 -12.01 -6.70 0.83
N VAL A 32 -11.38 -5.84 0.04
CA VAL A 32 -10.94 -4.50 0.49
C VAL A 32 -12.15 -3.61 0.82
N THR A 33 -13.17 -3.60 -0.03
CA THR A 33 -14.39 -2.81 0.18
C THR A 33 -15.17 -3.31 1.41
N PHE A 34 -15.32 -4.61 1.58
CA PHE A 34 -15.98 -5.20 2.75
C PHE A 34 -15.24 -4.88 4.05
N MET A 35 -13.91 -5.00 4.07
CA MET A 35 -13.09 -4.64 5.23
C MET A 35 -13.19 -3.14 5.57
N PHE A 36 -13.24 -2.29 4.56
CA PHE A 36 -13.46 -0.85 4.74
C PHE A 36 -14.82 -0.56 5.39
N PHE A 37 -15.92 -1.06 4.82
CA PHE A 37 -17.26 -0.85 5.39
C PHE A 37 -17.36 -1.40 6.82
N ARG A 38 -16.82 -2.59 7.07
CA ARG A 38 -16.76 -3.16 8.42
C ARG A 38 -16.07 -2.20 9.41
N THR A 39 -14.93 -1.64 9.03
CA THR A 39 -14.14 -0.73 9.89
C THR A 39 -14.88 0.60 10.10
N PHE A 40 -15.49 1.14 9.05
CA PHE A 40 -16.30 2.35 9.10
C PHE A 40 -17.47 2.23 10.09
N PHE A 41 -18.22 1.12 10.06
CA PHE A 41 -19.34 0.90 10.99
C PHE A 41 -18.90 0.70 12.45
N LEU A 42 -17.70 0.17 12.68
CA LEU A 42 -17.19 -0.08 14.03
C LEU A 42 -16.63 1.18 14.71
N TYR A 43 -15.84 1.96 13.98
CA TYR A 43 -15.14 3.12 14.55
C TYR A 43 -15.85 4.45 14.30
N GLN A 44 -16.81 4.51 13.36
CA GLN A 44 -17.51 5.74 12.94
C GLN A 44 -16.57 6.90 12.53
N VAL A 45 -15.30 6.59 12.22
CA VAL A 45 -14.31 7.54 11.74
C VAL A 45 -14.08 7.31 10.26
N VAL A 46 -14.15 8.39 9.51
CA VAL A 46 -13.98 8.40 8.06
C VAL A 46 -12.49 8.58 7.75
N SER A 47 -11.72 7.48 7.71
CA SER A 47 -10.28 7.54 7.42
C SER A 47 -9.87 6.59 6.29
N LEU A 48 -9.12 7.11 5.31
CA LEU A 48 -8.58 6.29 4.21
C LEU A 48 -7.29 5.56 4.58
N ASN A 49 -6.63 5.93 5.66
CA ASN A 49 -5.43 5.24 6.11
C ASN A 49 -5.74 3.77 6.44
N GLN A 50 -6.85 3.51 7.12
CA GLN A 50 -7.33 2.16 7.45
C GLN A 50 -7.70 1.35 6.20
N PHE A 51 -8.11 2.01 5.12
CA PHE A 51 -8.37 1.35 3.84
C PHE A 51 -7.08 0.81 3.21
N PHE A 52 -6.01 1.61 3.21
CA PHE A 52 -4.72 1.18 2.66
C PHE A 52 -4.03 0.07 3.47
N GLU A 53 -4.31 -0.04 4.77
CA GLU A 53 -3.77 -1.11 5.63
C GLU A 53 -4.22 -2.52 5.21
N TRP A 54 -5.33 -2.65 4.49
CA TRP A 54 -5.84 -3.95 4.01
C TRP A 54 -5.23 -4.41 2.68
N PHE A 55 -4.58 -3.51 1.93
CA PHE A 55 -3.97 -3.82 0.64
C PHE A 55 -2.86 -4.88 0.72
N PRO A 56 -1.89 -4.83 1.66
CA PRO A 56 -0.85 -5.86 1.78
C PRO A 56 -1.44 -7.27 1.92
N LEU A 57 -2.47 -7.42 2.75
CA LEU A 57 -3.11 -8.70 3.00
C LEU A 57 -3.88 -9.18 1.76
N ALA A 58 -4.62 -8.29 1.10
CA ALA A 58 -5.32 -8.61 -0.13
C ALA A 58 -4.36 -9.04 -1.26
N TYR A 59 -3.25 -8.33 -1.41
CA TYR A 59 -2.20 -8.63 -2.40
C TYR A 59 -1.53 -9.99 -2.19
N THR A 60 -1.41 -10.44 -0.94
CA THR A 60 -0.80 -11.74 -0.62
C THR A 60 -1.50 -12.92 -1.28
N ILE A 61 -2.82 -12.83 -1.50
CA ILE A 61 -3.60 -13.90 -2.14
C ILE A 61 -3.72 -13.64 -3.65
N VAL A 62 -4.00 -12.39 -4.01
CA VAL A 62 -4.33 -12.01 -5.38
C VAL A 62 -3.12 -12.05 -6.30
N ILE A 63 -1.96 -11.57 -5.84
CA ILE A 63 -0.76 -11.50 -6.66
C ILE A 63 -0.25 -12.90 -7.04
N PRO A 64 -0.06 -13.86 -6.11
CA PRO A 64 0.30 -15.22 -6.47
C PRO A 64 -0.71 -15.84 -7.43
N GLY A 65 -2.01 -15.59 -7.25
CA GLY A 65 -3.04 -16.05 -8.17
C GLY A 65 -2.83 -15.57 -9.60
N ILE A 66 -2.46 -14.30 -9.77
CA ILE A 66 -2.17 -13.69 -11.07
C ILE A 66 -0.84 -14.21 -11.66
N THR A 67 0.22 -14.32 -10.85
CA THR A 67 1.58 -14.70 -11.32
C THR A 67 1.79 -16.20 -11.52
N MET A 68 0.92 -17.03 -10.94
CA MET A 68 0.99 -18.48 -11.05
C MET A 68 0.69 -18.95 -12.49
N ARG A 69 -0.18 -18.23 -13.22
CA ARG A 69 -0.57 -18.57 -14.59
C ARG A 69 0.45 -18.12 -15.64
N THR A 70 1.14 -16.99 -15.43
CA THR A 70 1.97 -16.36 -16.46
C THR A 70 3.11 -17.24 -16.98
N TRP A 71 3.70 -18.08 -16.12
CA TRP A 71 4.79 -18.98 -16.51
C TRP A 71 4.35 -20.45 -16.61
N ALA A 72 3.44 -20.90 -15.74
CA ALA A 72 2.99 -22.29 -15.74
C ALA A 72 2.22 -22.65 -17.02
N GLU A 73 1.45 -21.72 -17.58
CA GLU A 73 0.65 -22.01 -18.77
C GLU A 73 1.50 -22.11 -20.04
N GLU A 74 2.57 -21.32 -20.16
CA GLU A 74 3.54 -21.46 -21.25
C GLU A 74 4.34 -22.77 -21.14
N ARG A 75 4.64 -23.21 -19.91
CA ARG A 75 5.37 -24.45 -19.63
C ARG A 75 4.52 -25.69 -19.89
N ASN A 76 3.24 -25.67 -19.49
CA ASN A 76 2.30 -26.76 -19.76
C ASN A 76 1.91 -26.87 -21.23
N GLN A 77 1.87 -25.75 -21.97
CA GLN A 77 1.55 -25.75 -23.40
C GLN A 77 2.76 -26.04 -24.29
N GLY A 78 3.95 -26.28 -23.72
CA GLY A 78 5.20 -26.50 -24.47
C GLY A 78 5.65 -25.28 -25.29
N THR A 79 4.98 -24.12 -25.14
CA THR A 79 5.22 -22.93 -25.96
C THR A 79 6.53 -22.24 -25.60
N ILE A 80 7.14 -22.58 -24.45
CA ILE A 80 8.49 -22.12 -24.09
C ILE A 80 9.50 -22.47 -25.18
N GLU A 81 9.39 -23.64 -25.81
CA GLU A 81 10.31 -24.05 -26.88
C GLU A 81 10.15 -23.18 -28.13
N PHE A 82 8.93 -22.77 -28.44
CA PHE A 82 8.62 -21.87 -29.55
C PHE A 82 8.98 -20.40 -29.24
N LEU A 83 8.92 -19.99 -27.98
CA LEU A 83 9.34 -18.67 -27.50
C LEU A 83 10.86 -18.53 -27.50
N LEU A 84 11.61 -19.61 -27.24
CA LEU A 84 13.07 -19.62 -27.27
C LEU A 84 13.66 -19.65 -28.69
N THR A 85 12.90 -20.13 -29.69
CA THR A 85 13.30 -20.10 -31.10
C THR A 85 12.87 -18.82 -31.82
N SER A 86 11.97 -18.05 -31.21
CA SER A 86 11.58 -16.71 -31.66
C SER A 86 12.74 -15.71 -31.51
N PRO A 87 12.94 -14.76 -32.45
CA PRO A 87 13.99 -13.74 -32.39
C PRO A 87 13.66 -12.63 -31.38
N ILE A 88 13.26 -12.99 -30.16
CA ILE A 88 12.90 -12.09 -29.06
C ILE A 88 13.77 -12.43 -27.87
N GLU A 89 14.45 -11.42 -27.32
CA GLU A 89 15.33 -11.61 -26.16
C GLU A 89 14.52 -11.93 -24.90
N THR A 90 15.04 -12.84 -24.05
CA THR A 90 14.35 -13.31 -22.84
C THR A 90 13.96 -12.18 -21.88
N TRP A 91 14.79 -11.14 -21.75
CA TRP A 91 14.48 -10.00 -20.88
C TRP A 91 13.25 -9.21 -21.36
N GLN A 92 12.99 -9.16 -22.67
CA GLN A 92 11.83 -8.48 -23.23
C GLN A 92 10.53 -9.20 -22.85
N ILE A 93 10.57 -10.54 -22.78
CA ILE A 93 9.45 -11.39 -22.35
C ILE A 93 9.15 -11.14 -20.87
N VAL A 94 10.19 -11.14 -20.03
CA VAL A 94 10.06 -10.88 -18.58
C VAL A 94 9.45 -9.50 -18.35
N LEU A 95 9.96 -8.48 -19.05
CA LEU A 95 9.44 -7.11 -18.92
C LEU A 95 7.99 -7.00 -19.37
N ALA A 96 7.62 -7.66 -20.47
CA ALA A 96 6.24 -7.67 -20.99
C ALA A 96 5.27 -8.33 -20.00
N LYS A 97 5.64 -9.47 -19.40
CA LYS A 97 4.84 -10.17 -18.39
C LYS A 97 4.69 -9.34 -17.12
N PHE A 98 5.76 -8.68 -16.67
CA PHE A 98 5.69 -7.76 -15.54
C PHE A 98 4.76 -6.58 -15.83
N LEU A 99 4.87 -5.94 -17.00
CA LEU A 99 4.02 -4.80 -17.36
C LEU A 99 2.53 -5.20 -17.49
N SER A 100 2.26 -6.38 -18.04
CA SER A 100 0.92 -6.94 -18.13
C SER A 100 0.32 -7.17 -16.74
N GLY A 101 1.08 -7.80 -15.84
CA GLY A 101 0.66 -8.00 -14.46
C GLY A 101 0.46 -6.69 -13.70
N LEU A 102 1.36 -5.72 -13.88
CA LEU A 102 1.25 -4.39 -13.27
C LEU A 102 0.01 -3.65 -13.77
N GLY A 103 -0.37 -3.82 -15.04
CA GLY A 103 -1.63 -3.32 -15.58
C GLY A 103 -2.86 -3.91 -14.87
N LEU A 104 -2.84 -5.19 -14.49
CA LEU A 104 -3.93 -5.81 -13.72
C LEU A 104 -4.01 -5.24 -12.31
N VAL A 105 -2.86 -5.05 -11.65
CA VAL A 105 -2.82 -4.40 -10.33
C VAL A 105 -3.35 -2.96 -10.42
N ALA A 106 -2.95 -2.21 -11.46
CA ALA A 106 -3.49 -0.88 -11.71
C ALA A 106 -5.02 -0.90 -11.93
N LEU A 107 -5.54 -1.93 -12.62
CA LEU A 107 -6.98 -2.12 -12.78
C LEU A 107 -7.67 -2.43 -11.45
N CYS A 108 -7.09 -3.28 -10.59
CA CYS A 108 -7.60 -3.54 -9.24
C CYS A 108 -7.74 -2.23 -8.46
N LEU A 109 -6.70 -1.40 -8.49
CA LEU A 109 -6.67 -0.08 -7.84
C LEU A 109 -7.74 0.85 -8.41
N LEU A 110 -7.87 0.89 -9.74
CA LEU A 110 -8.86 1.70 -10.45
C LEU A 110 -10.30 1.31 -10.06
N LEU A 111 -10.60 0.02 -9.97
CA LEU A 111 -11.92 -0.47 -9.54
C LEU A 111 -12.22 -0.07 -8.09
N THR A 112 -11.20 0.13 -7.27
CA THR A 112 -11.36 0.47 -5.85
C THR A 112 -11.49 1.99 -5.62
N ILE A 113 -11.40 2.83 -6.66
CA ILE A 113 -11.62 4.29 -6.59
C ILE A 113 -13.06 4.63 -6.16
N GLY A 114 -14.00 3.69 -6.29
CA GLY A 114 -15.35 3.88 -5.75
C GLY A 114 -15.36 4.17 -4.25
N VAL A 115 -14.39 3.67 -3.48
CA VAL A 115 -14.30 3.88 -2.03
C VAL A 115 -13.94 5.32 -1.65
N PRO A 116 -12.81 5.92 -2.08
CA PRO A 116 -12.53 7.32 -1.74
C PRO A 116 -13.60 8.29 -2.29
N LEU A 117 -14.28 7.95 -3.39
CA LEU A 117 -15.37 8.78 -3.91
C LEU A 117 -16.57 8.83 -2.96
N THR A 118 -16.94 7.72 -2.32
CA THR A 118 -18.00 7.74 -1.30
C THR A 118 -17.56 8.52 -0.07
N VAL A 119 -16.31 8.35 0.36
CA VAL A 119 -15.72 9.05 1.52
C VAL A 119 -15.67 10.57 1.31
N ALA A 120 -15.33 11.03 0.10
CA ALA A 120 -15.36 12.45 -0.27
C ALA A 120 -16.76 13.08 -0.19
N GLY A 121 -17.83 12.29 -0.26
CA GLY A 121 -19.20 12.76 -0.09
C GLY A 121 -19.63 12.94 1.37
N TYR A 122 -18.95 12.31 2.33
CA TYR A 122 -19.34 12.31 3.75
C TYR A 122 -18.35 13.05 4.67
N GLY A 123 -17.13 13.34 4.23
CA GLY A 123 -16.10 14.00 5.04
C GLY A 123 -15.18 14.90 4.23
N ASP A 124 -14.46 15.78 4.94
CA ASP A 124 -13.41 16.61 4.35
C ASP A 124 -12.18 15.74 4.07
N LEU A 125 -11.95 15.46 2.78
CA LEU A 125 -10.96 14.50 2.34
C LEU A 125 -9.69 15.25 1.93
N ASP A 126 -8.62 15.10 2.70
CA ASP A 126 -7.31 15.60 2.27
C ASP A 126 -6.83 14.80 1.05
N PRO A 127 -6.68 15.42 -0.13
CA PRO A 127 -6.24 14.72 -1.33
C PRO A 127 -4.80 14.19 -1.24
N GLY A 128 -3.96 14.76 -0.38
CA GLY A 128 -2.54 14.37 -0.26
C GLY A 128 -2.35 12.88 0.07
N PRO A 129 -2.90 12.40 1.19
CA PRO A 129 -2.86 10.98 1.56
C PRO A 129 -3.51 10.04 0.53
N VAL A 130 -4.52 10.51 -0.22
CA VAL A 130 -5.20 9.69 -1.24
C VAL A 130 -4.23 9.36 -2.37
N TRP A 131 -3.66 10.39 -3.00
CA TRP A 131 -2.72 10.20 -4.10
C TRP A 131 -1.47 9.43 -3.66
N GLY A 132 -0.95 9.75 -2.48
CA GLY A 132 0.19 9.03 -1.88
C GLY A 132 -0.12 7.56 -1.61
N GLY A 133 -1.30 7.25 -1.08
CA GLY A 133 -1.74 5.90 -0.80
C GLY A 133 -1.93 5.06 -2.07
N TYR A 134 -2.55 5.61 -3.12
CA TYR A 134 -2.71 4.91 -4.39
C TYR A 134 -1.37 4.66 -5.11
N LEU A 135 -0.47 5.66 -5.12
CA LEU A 135 0.87 5.50 -5.69
C LEU A 135 1.67 4.45 -4.90
N GLY A 136 1.64 4.51 -3.57
CA GLY A 136 2.26 3.53 -2.69
C GLY A 136 1.70 2.12 -2.91
N ALA A 137 0.38 1.98 -3.04
CA ALA A 137 -0.26 0.70 -3.28
C ALA A 137 0.08 0.12 -4.67
N LEU A 138 0.29 0.97 -5.69
CA LEU A 138 0.74 0.54 -7.02
C LEU A 138 2.20 0.07 -6.98
N LEU A 139 3.09 0.81 -6.32
CA LEU A 139 4.49 0.42 -6.16
C LEU A 139 4.62 -0.87 -5.35
N MET A 140 3.89 -0.98 -4.24
CA MET A 140 3.88 -2.18 -3.40
C MET A 140 3.35 -3.39 -4.17
N GLY A 141 2.25 -3.21 -4.92
CA GLY A 141 1.74 -4.24 -5.82
C GLY A 141 2.78 -4.69 -6.85
N GLY A 142 3.54 -3.75 -7.42
CA GLY A 142 4.65 -4.04 -8.33
C GLY A 142 5.76 -4.89 -7.68
N THR A 143 6.17 -4.55 -6.46
CA THR A 143 7.19 -5.32 -5.71
C THR A 143 6.72 -6.74 -5.42
N CYS A 144 5.50 -6.89 -4.88
CA CYS A 144 4.93 -8.20 -4.61
C CYS A 144 4.78 -9.03 -5.90
N LEU A 145 4.45 -8.40 -7.02
CA LEU A 145 4.33 -9.05 -8.32
C LEU A 145 5.68 -9.54 -8.85
N ALA A 146 6.74 -8.74 -8.70
CA ALA A 146 8.10 -9.18 -9.03
C ALA A 146 8.52 -10.41 -8.20
N ILE A 147 8.24 -10.40 -6.89
CA ILE A 147 8.51 -11.52 -5.99
C ILE A 147 7.70 -12.76 -6.41
N GLY A 148 6.40 -12.61 -6.66
CA GLY A 148 5.53 -13.70 -7.09
C GLY A 148 5.98 -14.34 -8.41
N MET A 149 6.40 -13.53 -9.38
CA MET A 149 6.95 -14.04 -10.65
C MET A 149 8.30 -14.75 -10.48
N PHE A 150 9.16 -14.26 -9.57
CA PHE A 150 10.43 -14.91 -9.27
C PHE A 150 10.22 -16.33 -8.74
N PHE A 151 9.34 -16.53 -7.75
CA PHE A 151 9.03 -17.86 -7.23
C PHE A 151 8.28 -18.75 -8.23
N SER A 152 7.43 -18.15 -9.08
CA SER A 152 6.75 -18.86 -10.15
C SER A 152 7.72 -19.46 -11.18
N ALA A 153 8.83 -18.77 -11.47
CA ALA A 153 9.85 -19.25 -12.40
C ALA A 153 10.61 -20.51 -11.90
N PHE A 154 10.77 -20.67 -10.59
CA PHE A 154 11.45 -21.83 -9.98
C PHE A 154 10.65 -23.12 -10.10
N THR A 155 9.34 -23.03 -10.27
CA THR A 155 8.44 -24.18 -10.14
C THR A 155 7.82 -24.54 -11.49
N ARG A 156 7.57 -25.84 -11.72
CA ARG A 156 6.84 -26.30 -12.92
C ARG A 156 5.34 -26.42 -12.66
N ASP A 157 4.99 -26.84 -11.44
CA ASP A 157 3.61 -27.01 -11.03
C ASP A 157 2.96 -25.70 -10.61
N GLN A 158 1.85 -25.40 -11.28
CA GLN A 158 1.04 -24.22 -11.04
C GLN A 158 0.67 -24.11 -9.54
N ILE A 159 0.16 -25.19 -8.94
CA ILE A 159 -0.28 -25.23 -7.53
C ILE A 159 0.86 -24.91 -6.57
N VAL A 160 2.05 -25.48 -6.79
CA VAL A 160 3.20 -25.30 -5.92
C VAL A 160 3.74 -23.87 -6.04
N ALA A 161 3.75 -23.28 -7.26
CA ALA A 161 4.12 -21.88 -7.47
C ALA A 161 3.21 -20.92 -6.67
N PHE A 162 1.90 -21.19 -6.64
CA PHE A 162 0.95 -20.40 -5.86
C PHE A 162 1.21 -20.51 -4.36
N LEU A 163 1.33 -21.74 -3.84
CA LEU A 163 1.55 -21.97 -2.41
C LEU A 163 2.84 -21.31 -1.92
N LEU A 164 3.93 -21.42 -2.68
CA LEU A 164 5.19 -20.74 -2.35
C LEU A 164 5.05 -19.22 -2.40
N GLY A 165 4.42 -18.68 -3.46
CA GLY A 165 4.19 -17.25 -3.59
C GLY A 165 3.36 -16.68 -2.43
N VAL A 166 2.26 -17.33 -2.07
CA VAL A 166 1.42 -16.94 -0.93
C VAL A 166 2.21 -17.03 0.37
N THR A 167 2.95 -18.12 0.60
CA THR A 167 3.71 -18.31 1.84
C THR A 167 4.76 -17.23 2.03
N VAL A 168 5.52 -16.89 0.98
CA VAL A 168 6.57 -15.87 1.04
C VAL A 168 5.98 -14.47 1.20
N LEU A 169 4.95 -14.13 0.42
CA LEU A 169 4.31 -12.82 0.54
C LEU A 169 3.62 -12.65 1.89
N LEU A 170 2.97 -13.71 2.40
CA LEU A 170 2.33 -13.70 3.71
C LEU A 170 3.37 -13.48 4.81
N ALA A 171 4.50 -14.21 4.77
CA ALA A 171 5.59 -14.01 5.71
C ALA A 171 6.10 -12.56 5.67
N LEU A 172 6.28 -11.99 4.47
CA LEU A 172 6.74 -10.61 4.29
C LEU A 172 5.75 -9.59 4.87
N VAL A 173 4.46 -9.78 4.63
CA VAL A 173 3.39 -8.89 5.13
C VAL A 173 3.24 -9.01 6.64
N LEU A 174 3.35 -10.21 7.20
CA LEU A 174 3.31 -10.42 8.65
C LEU A 174 4.46 -9.68 9.36
N LEU A 175 5.68 -9.72 8.80
CA LEU A 175 6.80 -8.94 9.35
C LEU A 175 6.54 -7.43 9.33
N GLY A 176 5.74 -6.94 8.38
CA GLY A 176 5.32 -5.54 8.31
C GLY A 176 4.19 -5.16 9.27
N PHE A 177 3.55 -6.13 9.94
CA PHE A 177 2.39 -5.88 10.79
C PHE A 177 2.83 -5.33 12.15
N LYS A 178 2.17 -4.25 12.61
CA LYS A 178 2.50 -3.59 13.88
C LYS A 178 2.49 -4.53 15.09
N LEU A 179 1.55 -5.48 15.11
CA LEU A 179 1.45 -6.54 16.13
C LEU A 179 2.75 -7.35 16.31
N ILE A 180 3.49 -7.60 15.23
CA ILE A 180 4.75 -8.33 15.30
C ILE A 180 5.88 -7.35 15.64
N GLN A 181 5.86 -6.14 15.11
CA GLN A 181 6.88 -5.13 15.39
C GLN A 181 6.93 -4.74 16.86
N ASP A 182 5.80 -4.66 17.56
CA ASP A 182 5.75 -4.28 18.98
C ASP A 182 6.41 -5.31 19.91
N GLU A 183 6.39 -6.59 19.54
CA GLU A 183 7.07 -7.69 20.27
C GLU A 183 8.59 -7.68 20.03
N PHE A 184 9.03 -7.24 18.83
CA PHE A 184 10.45 -7.16 18.47
C PHE A 184 11.07 -5.77 18.72
N ALA A 185 10.26 -4.75 19.00
CA ALA A 185 10.74 -3.42 19.37
C ALA A 185 11.30 -3.47 20.79
N PRO A 186 12.59 -3.16 21.00
CA PRO A 186 13.11 -2.97 22.35
C PRO A 186 12.29 -1.87 22.99
N ALA A 187 11.65 -2.16 24.14
CA ALA A 187 10.75 -1.25 24.86
C ALA A 187 11.26 0.20 24.78
N ALA A 188 10.71 0.98 23.86
CA ALA A 188 11.11 2.36 23.69
C ALA A 188 10.67 3.08 24.98
N PRO A 189 11.57 3.76 25.71
CA PRO A 189 11.19 4.44 26.92
C PRO A 189 10.07 5.43 26.60
N PRO A 190 9.00 5.47 27.42
CA PRO A 190 7.85 6.32 27.15
C PRO A 190 8.29 7.78 27.01
N ALA A 191 8.14 8.34 25.82
CA ALA A 191 8.49 9.74 25.51
C ALA A 191 7.56 10.78 26.18
N HIS A 192 6.85 10.43 27.24
CA HIS A 192 5.87 11.28 27.92
C HIS A 192 6.35 11.94 29.24
N SER A 193 7.66 11.96 29.54
CA SER A 193 8.14 12.59 30.79
C SER A 193 9.08 13.79 30.65
N HIS A 194 9.43 14.27 29.46
CA HIS A 194 10.45 15.34 29.32
C HIS A 194 9.95 16.73 28.87
N VAL A 195 8.63 16.91 28.64
CA VAL A 195 8.11 18.22 28.19
C VAL A 195 7.23 18.94 29.25
N SER A 196 6.90 18.29 30.37
CA SER A 196 6.05 18.90 31.41
C SER A 196 6.78 19.68 32.51
N SER A 197 8.11 19.87 32.45
CA SER A 197 8.84 20.64 33.47
C SER A 197 9.10 22.11 33.10
N VAL A 198 8.30 22.72 32.20
CA VAL A 198 8.28 24.18 32.09
C VAL A 198 7.36 24.70 33.21
N PRO A 199 7.89 25.26 34.31
CA PRO A 199 7.03 25.82 35.36
C PRO A 199 6.21 26.98 34.77
N PRO A 200 4.94 27.15 35.19
CA PRO A 200 4.16 28.31 34.78
C PRO A 200 4.89 29.58 35.24
N ARG A 201 5.08 30.52 34.31
CA ARG A 201 5.67 31.83 34.58
C ARG A 201 4.70 32.63 35.45
N THR A 202 4.66 32.36 36.74
CA THR A 202 4.03 33.24 37.73
C THR A 202 4.98 34.40 37.99
N SER A 203 4.74 35.54 37.34
CA SER A 203 5.27 36.81 37.83
C SER A 203 4.15 37.84 37.82
N SER A 204 3.32 37.78 38.87
CA SER A 204 2.77 38.99 39.46
C SER A 204 3.96 39.86 39.89
N ARG A 205 4.18 40.97 39.20
CA ARG A 205 5.03 42.06 39.69
C ARG A 205 4.21 43.35 39.69
N SER A 206 3.28 43.43 40.64
CA SER A 206 2.98 44.71 41.28
C SER A 206 4.14 45.03 42.22
N GLY A 207 4.62 46.27 42.18
CA GLY A 207 5.49 46.86 43.20
C GLY A 207 6.98 46.88 42.90
N GLY A 208 7.49 48.11 42.68
CA GLY A 208 8.83 48.49 43.13
C GLY A 208 9.92 48.63 42.06
N ALA A 209 9.99 49.82 41.45
CA ALA A 209 11.21 50.57 41.10
C ALA A 209 10.78 51.82 40.29
N SER A 210 10.47 52.95 40.93
CA SER A 210 11.42 54.07 41.15
C SER A 210 12.15 54.51 39.88
N TRP A 211 11.73 55.63 39.26
CA TRP A 211 12.59 56.68 38.67
C TRP A 211 11.73 57.92 38.33
N THR A 212 11.78 58.91 39.23
CA THR A 212 11.95 60.36 38.96
C THR A 212 11.16 61.06 37.83
N SER A 213 10.20 61.91 38.22
CA SER A 213 10.08 63.32 37.80
C SER A 213 9.15 64.06 38.79
N ALA A 214 9.72 64.93 39.63
CA ALA A 214 9.59 66.38 39.52
C ALA A 214 8.15 66.91 39.73
N THR A 215 7.88 67.53 40.88
CA THR A 215 7.40 68.94 41.02
C THR A 215 6.78 69.21 42.41
N SER A 216 7.39 70.19 43.10
CA SER A 216 6.80 71.26 43.94
C SER A 216 5.63 71.01 44.92
N GLY A 217 5.83 71.48 46.16
CA GLY A 217 4.79 72.10 47.01
C GLY A 217 4.50 71.31 48.28
N THR A 218 5.00 71.71 49.46
CA THR A 218 4.32 72.57 50.46
C THR A 218 2.96 72.02 50.92
N SER A 219 2.54 71.93 52.17
CA SER A 219 3.08 72.24 53.50
C SER A 219 1.86 72.16 54.46
N TRP A 220 2.05 71.67 55.70
CA TRP A 220 1.22 71.92 56.90
C TRP A 220 -0.24 71.47 56.98
N GLY A 221 -0.60 70.92 58.14
CA GLY A 221 -1.98 70.75 58.63
C GLY A 221 -2.12 69.56 59.56
#